data_AF-A0A0D1C2Z7-F1
#
_entry.id   AF-A0A0D1C2Z7-F1
#
_cell.length_a   1.000
_cell.length_b   1.000
_cell.length_c   1.000
_cell.angle_alpha   90.00
_cell.angle_beta   90.00
_cell.angle_gamma   90.00
#
_symmetry.space_group_name_H-M   'P 1'
#
loop_
_entity.id
_entity.type
_entity.pdbx_description
1 polymer ?
#
loop_
_entity_poly.entity_id
_entity_poly.type
_entity_poly.pdbx_seq_one_letter_code
_entity_poly.pdbx_strand_id
1 'polypeptide(L)'
;MVYQRMVLVLLLALTTLLLTVCAGQDFRGQIQPNAELGHLLNLGPNTRVLLQAIPPETFVDSFEGNGESSVDAAAVNTSGLHKLAAFGQQRDRSTLVAVDGSFIFRDLEPGAYTLELVSRTHTFEQYRIDILDPALGKAPQIRIFTPGTSLVSILSSNLVFHPLIIHAVKRIEYYTEAAPLTIGSLIGMGGPMMILGLVGMGLVFLMPKLSATLDPEAQKELADSQKRIQKRIAAVQAGDVSSLLYNEDHLKKGQERERIANQARAERNVGRSD
;
A
#
# COMPACT_ATOMS: atom_id res chain seq x y z
N MET A 1 42.52 14.73 63.24
CA MET A 1 41.47 15.45 62.48
C MET A 1 41.77 15.59 60.98
N VAL A 2 43.03 15.72 60.54
CA VAL A 2 43.37 15.92 59.11
C VAL A 2 43.06 14.69 58.25
N TYR A 3 43.42 13.48 58.72
CA TYR A 3 43.20 12.23 57.98
C TYR A 3 41.72 11.93 57.73
N GLN A 4 40.86 12.20 58.72
CA GLN A 4 39.41 11.99 58.63
C GLN A 4 38.74 12.95 57.63
N ARG A 5 39.24 14.19 57.53
CA ARG A 5 38.82 15.15 56.50
C ARG A 5 39.30 14.73 55.11
N MET A 6 40.51 14.18 55.00
CA MET A 6 41.06 13.71 53.72
C MET A 6 40.29 12.49 53.17
N VAL A 7 39.94 11.53 54.05
CA VAL A 7 39.12 10.36 53.68
C VAL A 7 37.71 10.79 53.25
N LEU A 8 37.11 11.77 53.94
CA LEU A 8 35.80 12.30 53.57
C LEU A 8 35.82 13.00 52.20
N VAL A 9 36.86 13.78 51.90
CA VAL A 9 37.03 14.43 50.59
C VAL A 9 37.26 13.39 49.49
N LEU A 10 38.03 12.33 49.77
CA LEU A 10 38.27 11.26 48.81
C LEU A 10 37.02 10.42 48.54
N LEU A 11 36.20 10.16 49.56
CA LEU A 11 34.89 9.52 49.40
C LEU A 11 33.92 10.41 48.62
N LEU A 12 33.87 11.72 48.91
CA LEU A 12 33.06 12.67 48.13
C LEU A 12 33.50 12.70 46.67
N ALA A 13 34.80 12.81 46.41
CA ALA A 13 35.36 12.76 45.05
C ALA A 13 35.04 11.44 44.33
N LEU A 14 35.18 10.30 45.02
CA LEU A 14 34.85 8.97 44.48
C LEU A 14 33.35 8.85 44.18
N THR A 15 32.48 9.34 45.06
CA THR A 15 31.02 9.33 44.82
C THR A 15 30.67 10.23 43.65
N THR A 16 31.23 11.44 43.54
CA THR A 16 31.00 12.31 42.40
C THR A 16 31.51 11.71 41.09
N LEU A 17 32.64 10.99 41.12
CA LEU A 17 33.20 10.28 39.97
C LEU A 17 32.30 9.09 39.56
N LEU A 18 31.84 8.30 40.54
CA LEU A 18 30.90 7.20 40.31
C LEU A 18 29.55 7.69 39.75
N LEU A 19 29.05 8.82 40.23
CA LEU A 19 27.83 9.47 39.72
C LEU A 19 28.01 10.00 38.30
N THR A 20 29.20 10.46 37.91
CA THR A 20 29.46 10.94 36.53
C THR A 20 29.69 9.81 35.53
N VAL A 21 30.21 8.66 35.96
CA VAL A 21 30.37 7.47 35.11
C VAL A 21 29.00 6.87 34.71
N CYS A 22 27.93 7.16 35.45
CA CYS A 22 26.58 6.72 35.12
C CYS A 22 25.78 7.66 34.21
N ALA A 23 26.37 8.78 33.73
CA ALA A 23 25.69 9.64 32.77
C ALA A 23 25.67 8.97 31.39
N GLY A 24 24.48 8.60 30.91
CA GLY A 24 24.34 8.02 29.57
C GLY A 24 24.62 9.08 28.49
N GLN A 25 24.83 8.63 27.25
CA GLN A 25 25.15 9.55 26.16
C GLN A 25 23.88 10.32 25.74
N ASP A 26 23.97 11.64 25.70
CA ASP A 26 22.89 12.51 25.18
C ASP A 26 22.83 12.40 23.64
N PHE A 27 21.63 12.13 23.11
CA PHE A 27 21.36 12.23 21.68
C PHE A 27 20.49 13.45 21.39
N ARG A 28 20.89 14.23 20.38
CA ARG A 28 20.26 15.50 20.01
C ARG A 28 20.05 15.55 18.51
N GLY A 29 18.88 16.02 18.12
CA GLY A 29 18.55 16.29 16.74
C GLY A 29 17.72 17.56 16.60
N GLN A 30 17.74 18.11 15.38
CA GLN A 30 17.00 19.29 15.00
C GLN A 30 16.36 19.09 13.63
N ILE A 31 15.06 19.36 13.55
CA ILE A 31 14.32 19.39 12.30
C ILE A 31 14.48 20.78 11.69
N GLN A 32 14.96 20.85 10.46
CA GLN A 32 15.10 22.10 9.72
C GLN A 32 13.98 22.28 8.69
N PRO A 33 13.50 23.51 8.48
CA PRO A 33 12.52 23.81 7.45
C PRO A 33 13.13 23.54 6.07
N ASN A 34 12.30 23.09 5.14
CA ASN A 34 12.67 22.81 3.75
C ASN A 34 11.50 23.18 2.83
N ALA A 35 11.63 23.02 1.51
CA ALA A 35 10.57 23.29 0.54
C ALA A 35 9.24 22.59 0.89
N GLU A 36 9.31 21.35 1.40
CA GLU A 36 8.15 20.57 1.84
C GLU A 36 7.58 21.06 3.18
N LEU A 37 8.42 21.66 4.01
CA LEU A 37 8.11 22.05 5.39
C LEU A 37 8.41 23.54 5.57
N GLY A 38 7.46 24.38 5.15
CA GLY A 38 7.64 25.84 5.18
C GLY A 38 7.81 26.42 6.60
N HIS A 39 7.09 25.89 7.60
CA HIS A 39 7.18 26.36 8.98
C HIS A 39 7.16 25.20 10.00
N LEU A 40 8.04 25.30 11.00
CA LEU A 40 8.16 24.33 12.10
C LEU A 40 7.01 24.39 13.12
N LEU A 41 6.23 25.47 13.11
CA LEU A 41 5.12 25.72 14.05
C LEU A 41 4.09 24.59 14.09
N ASN A 42 3.88 23.90 12.96
CA ASN A 42 2.91 22.81 12.85
C ASN A 42 3.46 21.46 13.32
N LEU A 43 4.78 21.33 13.48
CA LEU A 43 5.41 20.08 13.88
C LEU A 43 5.36 19.85 15.39
N GLY A 44 5.74 20.84 16.21
CA GLY A 44 6.04 20.68 17.64
C GLY A 44 5.20 19.63 18.40
N PRO A 45 4.04 19.99 18.99
CA PRO A 45 3.24 19.06 19.80
C PRO A 45 2.61 17.90 19.00
N ASN A 46 2.62 17.97 17.67
CA ASN A 46 2.00 16.99 16.78
C ASN A 46 2.98 15.95 16.23
N THR A 47 4.27 16.08 16.57
CA THR A 47 5.34 15.20 16.11
C THR A 47 5.96 14.48 17.30
N ARG A 48 5.96 13.16 17.21
CA ARG A 48 6.60 12.29 18.20
C ARG A 48 7.85 11.70 17.60
N VAL A 49 8.92 11.71 18.37
CA VAL A 49 10.17 11.05 18.03
C VAL A 49 10.22 9.77 18.85
N LEU A 50 10.26 8.64 18.16
CA LEU A 50 10.33 7.31 18.74
C LEU A 50 11.75 6.78 18.55
N LEU A 51 12.30 6.20 19.60
CA LEU A 51 13.59 5.53 19.59
C LEU A 51 13.35 4.09 20.04
N GLN A 52 13.55 3.14 19.14
CA GLN A 52 13.32 1.72 19.38
C GLN A 52 14.65 0.99 19.51
N ALA A 53 14.85 0.22 20.57
CA ALA A 53 16.09 -0.52 20.77
C ALA A 53 16.14 -1.77 19.88
N ILE A 54 17.23 -1.91 19.13
CA ILE A 54 17.49 -3.10 18.34
C ILE A 54 18.14 -4.13 19.26
N PRO A 55 17.56 -5.32 19.45
CA PRO A 55 18.19 -6.37 20.23
C PRO A 55 19.53 -6.75 19.58
N PRO A 56 20.62 -6.88 20.35
CA PRO A 56 21.85 -7.42 19.81
C PRO A 56 21.55 -8.83 19.32
N GLU A 57 21.79 -9.09 18.03
CA GLU A 57 21.72 -10.43 17.46
C GLU A 57 22.63 -11.33 18.32
N THR A 58 22.04 -12.21 19.12
CA THR A 58 22.79 -13.31 19.70
C THR A 58 23.17 -14.18 18.53
N PHE A 59 24.38 -14.00 18.00
CA PHE A 59 24.99 -14.97 17.11
C PHE A 59 24.94 -16.33 17.84
N VAL A 60 24.01 -17.19 17.41
CA VAL A 60 24.00 -18.60 17.80
C VAL A 60 25.13 -19.24 17.00
N ASP A 61 26.35 -18.99 17.43
CA ASP A 61 27.53 -19.63 16.89
C ASP A 61 27.77 -20.90 17.70
N SER A 62 27.29 -22.03 17.19
CA SER A 62 27.98 -23.33 17.19
C SER A 62 27.03 -24.47 16.78
N PHE A 63 27.36 -25.04 15.64
CA PHE A 63 27.02 -26.36 15.15
C PHE A 63 27.44 -27.49 16.11
N GLU A 64 26.85 -28.66 15.89
CA GLU A 64 27.20 -30.03 16.34
C GLU A 64 26.69 -30.52 17.69
N GLY A 65 25.59 -31.28 17.59
CA GLY A 65 25.16 -32.29 18.56
C GLY A 65 24.23 -33.27 17.84
N ASN A 66 24.81 -34.39 17.38
CA ASN A 66 24.13 -35.47 16.70
C ASN A 66 22.89 -35.97 17.46
N GLY A 67 21.92 -36.49 16.71
CA GLY A 67 20.54 -36.69 17.16
C GLY A 67 20.35 -37.64 18.33
N GLU A 68 19.26 -37.41 19.08
CA GLU A 68 18.10 -38.32 19.09
C GLU A 68 16.91 -37.67 19.82
N SER A 69 15.77 -37.70 19.13
CA SER A 69 14.41 -37.88 19.65
C SER A 69 14.02 -37.27 21.02
N SER A 70 13.05 -36.36 21.01
CA SER A 70 11.65 -36.73 21.32
C SER A 70 10.72 -35.51 21.32
N VAL A 71 9.48 -35.81 21.00
CA VAL A 71 8.29 -34.98 20.84
C VAL A 71 8.05 -34.11 22.09
N ASP A 72 8.01 -32.78 21.92
CA ASP A 72 7.13 -31.85 22.66
C ASP A 72 7.23 -30.43 22.05
N ALA A 73 6.74 -30.29 20.83
CA ALA A 73 6.76 -29.07 20.03
C ALA A 73 5.54 -28.17 20.31
N ALA A 74 5.47 -27.56 21.50
CA ALA A 74 4.50 -26.47 21.76
C ALA A 74 4.90 -25.45 22.85
N ALA A 75 5.94 -25.67 23.66
CA ALA A 75 6.21 -24.86 24.86
C ALA A 75 7.50 -24.01 24.84
N VAL A 76 8.26 -23.96 23.73
CA VAL A 76 9.64 -23.40 23.75
C VAL A 76 9.79 -21.96 23.22
N ASN A 77 8.77 -21.33 22.64
CA ASN A 77 8.96 -20.00 22.00
C ASN A 77 8.30 -18.80 22.71
N THR A 78 7.55 -18.98 23.80
CA THR A 78 6.90 -17.87 24.50
C THR A 78 7.85 -17.09 25.39
N SER A 79 8.81 -17.74 26.07
CA SER A 79 9.75 -17.07 26.97
C SER A 79 10.71 -16.12 26.25
N GLY A 80 11.21 -16.52 25.07
CA GLY A 80 12.04 -15.67 24.21
C GLY A 80 11.27 -14.46 23.67
N LEU A 81 10.02 -14.66 23.22
CA LEU A 81 9.16 -13.59 22.72
C LEU A 81 8.83 -12.56 23.83
N HIS A 82 8.53 -13.04 25.04
CA HIS A 82 8.33 -12.17 26.21
C HIS A 82 9.59 -11.39 26.58
N LYS A 83 10.78 -11.99 26.46
CA LYS A 83 12.06 -11.33 26.73
C LYS A 83 12.39 -10.25 25.69
N LEU A 84 12.07 -10.50 24.41
CA LEU A 84 12.25 -9.52 23.33
C LEU A 84 11.24 -8.37 23.42
N ALA A 85 9.97 -8.66 23.72
CA ALA A 85 8.95 -7.64 23.94
C ALA A 85 9.28 -6.77 25.17
N ALA A 86 9.77 -7.39 26.26
CA ALA A 86 10.25 -6.67 27.43
C ALA A 86 11.50 -5.83 27.12
N PHE A 87 12.40 -6.31 26.27
CA PHE A 87 13.60 -5.57 25.86
C PHE A 87 13.25 -4.26 25.15
N GLY A 88 12.33 -4.32 24.18
CA GLY A 88 11.78 -3.11 23.54
C GLY A 88 11.14 -2.19 24.57
N GLN A 89 10.17 -2.68 25.35
CA GLN A 89 9.49 -1.82 26.33
C GLN A 89 10.40 -1.14 27.37
N GLN A 90 11.52 -1.77 27.72
CA GLN A 90 12.45 -1.23 28.72
C GLN A 90 13.42 -0.19 28.14
N ARG A 91 13.83 -0.34 26.87
CA ARG A 91 14.82 0.54 26.23
C ARG A 91 14.24 1.50 25.21
N ASP A 92 13.00 1.30 24.79
CA ASP A 92 12.30 2.19 23.89
C ASP A 92 12.02 3.52 24.59
N ARG A 93 12.34 4.62 23.91
CA ARG A 93 12.13 5.97 24.41
C ARG A 93 11.28 6.74 23.43
N SER A 94 10.47 7.65 23.95
CA SER A 94 9.73 8.60 23.12
C SER A 94 9.88 10.01 23.68
N THR A 95 9.98 10.98 22.79
CA THR A 95 10.01 12.39 23.15
C THR A 95 9.19 13.20 22.15
N LEU A 96 8.82 14.42 22.55
CA LEU A 96 8.11 15.36 21.70
C LEU A 96 9.10 16.33 21.08
N VAL A 97 8.78 16.80 19.88
CA VAL A 97 9.56 17.85 19.21
C VAL A 97 9.17 19.21 19.80
N ALA A 98 10.16 20.03 20.13
CA ALA A 98 9.93 21.40 20.57
C ALA A 98 9.51 22.31 19.38
N VAL A 99 9.03 23.52 19.68
CA VAL A 99 8.53 24.46 18.66
C VAL A 99 9.65 24.91 17.70
N ASP A 100 10.89 24.90 18.17
CA ASP A 100 12.10 25.19 17.38
C ASP A 100 12.57 24.00 16.51
N GLY A 101 11.84 22.88 16.52
CA GLY A 101 12.20 21.65 15.82
C GLY A 101 13.24 20.80 16.54
N SER A 102 13.68 21.18 17.74
CA SER A 102 14.68 20.42 18.50
C SER A 102 14.04 19.26 19.27
N PHE A 103 14.81 18.19 19.44
CA PHE A 103 14.45 17.09 20.33
C PHE A 103 15.71 16.49 20.96
N ILE A 104 15.56 16.01 22.19
CA ILE A 104 16.67 15.51 23.00
C ILE A 104 16.25 14.22 23.70
N PHE A 105 17.12 13.22 23.62
CA PHE A 105 17.09 12.03 24.45
C PHE A 105 18.28 12.08 25.39
N ARG A 106 18.01 11.95 26.69
CA ARG A 106 19.02 11.95 27.75
C ARG A 106 19.24 10.54 28.25
N ASP A 107 20.44 10.29 28.74
CA ASP A 107 20.80 9.04 29.43
C ASP A 107 20.50 7.79 28.60
N LEU A 108 20.91 7.78 27.32
CA LEU A 108 20.74 6.61 26.47
C LEU A 108 21.78 5.53 26.81
N GLU A 109 21.31 4.29 26.93
CA GLU A 109 22.16 3.13 27.16
C GLU A 109 22.95 2.79 25.89
N PRO A 110 24.19 2.28 25.99
CA PRO A 110 24.95 1.82 24.83
C PRO A 110 24.21 0.70 24.08
N GLY A 111 24.14 0.81 22.76
CA GLY A 111 23.38 -0.10 21.92
C GLY A 111 23.00 0.48 20.56
N ALA A 112 22.36 -0.35 19.73
CA ALA A 112 21.82 0.07 18.45
C ALA A 112 20.33 0.42 18.60
N TYR A 113 19.91 1.51 17.98
CA TYR A 113 18.54 2.01 18.04
C TYR A 113 18.04 2.42 16.65
N THR A 114 16.73 2.34 16.44
CA THR A 114 16.05 2.92 15.29
C THR A 114 15.28 4.16 15.73
N LEU A 115 15.58 5.28 15.11
CA LEU A 115 14.89 6.55 15.26
C LEU A 115 13.81 6.68 14.19
N GLU A 116 12.58 6.91 14.64
CA GLU A 116 11.43 7.16 13.78
C GLU A 116 10.72 8.45 14.19
N LEU A 117 10.41 9.29 13.20
CA LEU A 117 9.68 10.53 13.41
C LEU A 117 8.26 10.36 12.90
N VAL A 118 7.31 10.28 13.83
CA VAL A 118 5.89 10.13 13.52
C VAL A 118 5.22 11.50 13.60
N SER A 119 4.77 12.00 12.45
CA SER A 119 4.02 13.25 12.34
C SER A 119 2.73 13.04 11.57
N ARG A 120 1.75 13.92 11.80
CA ARG A 120 0.47 13.91 11.08
C ARG A 120 0.53 14.59 9.72
N THR A 121 1.53 15.42 9.44
CA THR A 121 1.48 16.31 8.26
C THR A 121 2.56 15.98 7.24
N HIS A 122 3.71 15.48 7.68
CA HIS A 122 4.87 15.21 6.85
C HIS A 122 5.47 13.84 7.17
N THR A 123 6.07 13.22 6.17
CA THR A 123 6.89 12.02 6.35
C THR A 123 8.36 12.39 6.50
N PHE A 124 9.09 11.59 7.27
CA PHE A 124 10.50 11.77 7.56
C PHE A 124 11.25 10.46 7.30
N GLU A 125 12.57 10.56 7.08
CA GLU A 125 13.43 9.38 7.01
C GLU A 125 13.60 8.77 8.40
N GLN A 126 13.82 7.45 8.42
CA GLN A 126 14.19 6.73 9.64
C GLN A 126 15.72 6.68 9.73
N TYR A 127 16.26 6.64 10.94
CA TYR A 127 17.70 6.60 11.16
C TYR A 127 18.08 5.43 12.08
N ARG A 128 19.18 4.77 11.79
CA ARG A 128 19.83 3.86 12.72
C ARG A 128 20.90 4.63 13.50
N ILE A 129 20.84 4.55 14.82
CA ILE A 129 21.78 5.20 15.72
C ILE A 129 22.49 4.10 16.50
N ASP A 130 23.79 3.98 16.29
CA ASP A 130 24.64 3.14 17.10
C ASP A 130 25.31 4.01 18.17
N ILE A 131 24.92 3.81 19.43
CA ILE A 131 25.42 4.52 20.61
C ILE A 131 26.56 3.69 21.17
N LEU A 132 27.76 4.27 21.16
CA LEU A 132 28.96 3.63 21.66
C LEU A 132 29.07 3.88 23.17
N ASP A 133 29.85 3.04 23.85
CA ASP A 133 30.10 3.18 25.27
C ASP A 133 30.66 4.60 25.57
N PRO A 134 30.05 5.38 26.48
CA PRO A 134 30.54 6.71 26.86
C PRO A 134 31.98 6.67 27.36
N ALA A 135 32.46 5.53 27.90
CA ALA A 135 33.85 5.35 28.29
C ALA A 135 34.84 5.44 27.11
N LEU A 136 34.38 5.16 25.88
CA LEU A 136 35.20 5.22 24.67
C LEU A 136 35.29 6.64 24.07
N GLY A 137 34.48 7.59 24.55
CA GLY A 137 34.48 8.98 24.08
C GLY A 137 34.13 9.18 22.61
N LYS A 138 33.56 8.17 21.94
CA LYS A 138 33.18 8.25 20.53
C LYS A 138 31.81 8.90 20.37
N ALA A 139 31.69 9.76 19.36
CA ALA A 139 30.40 10.30 18.93
C ALA A 139 29.46 9.18 18.48
N PRO A 140 28.13 9.35 18.66
CA PRO A 140 27.16 8.36 18.20
C PRO A 140 27.24 8.24 16.68
N GLN A 141 27.24 7.02 16.16
CA GLN A 141 27.26 6.78 14.72
C GLN A 141 25.82 6.75 14.21
N ILE A 142 25.49 7.69 13.35
CA ILE A 142 24.13 7.83 12.81
C ILE A 142 24.16 7.45 11.34
N ARG A 143 23.17 6.67 10.91
CA ARG A 143 23.04 6.14 9.54
C ARG A 143 21.59 6.28 9.09
N ILE A 144 21.38 6.52 7.81
CA ILE A 144 20.02 6.55 7.25
C ILE A 144 19.49 5.11 7.16
N PHE A 145 18.31 4.87 7.70
CA PHE A 145 17.62 3.59 7.64
C PHE A 145 16.52 3.66 6.58
N THR A 146 16.74 2.97 5.46
CA THR A 146 15.71 2.84 4.41
C THR A 146 14.86 1.61 4.71
N PRO A 147 13.54 1.76 4.90
CA PRO A 147 12.64 0.62 5.13
C PRO A 147 12.79 -0.44 4.03
N GLY A 148 12.95 -1.70 4.42
CA GLY A 148 13.17 -2.83 3.50
C GLY A 148 14.64 -3.20 3.26
N THR A 149 15.59 -2.43 3.79
CA THR A 149 17.01 -2.83 3.82
C THR A 149 17.36 -3.56 5.11
N SER A 150 18.25 -4.56 5.05
CA SER A 150 18.63 -5.31 6.25
C SER A 150 19.47 -4.46 7.20
N LEU A 151 19.25 -4.61 8.50
CA LEU A 151 19.96 -3.83 9.52
C LEU A 151 21.49 -3.98 9.40
N VAL A 152 21.98 -5.16 9.02
CA VAL A 152 23.41 -5.44 8.81
C VAL A 152 23.96 -4.71 7.58
N SER A 153 23.22 -4.65 6.48
CA SER A 153 23.69 -4.01 5.24
C SER A 153 23.90 -2.51 5.40
N ILE A 154 23.15 -1.88 6.30
CA ILE A 154 23.21 -0.42 6.57
C ILE A 154 24.52 -0.04 7.28
N LEU A 155 25.23 -1.00 7.88
CA LEU A 155 26.57 -0.75 8.45
C LEU A 155 27.62 -0.35 7.39
N SER A 156 27.30 -0.49 6.10
CA SER A 156 28.13 0.00 5.00
C SER A 156 27.77 1.42 4.52
N SER A 157 26.64 1.99 4.97
CA SER A 157 26.21 3.34 4.55
C SER A 157 27.06 4.45 5.16
N ASN A 158 27.05 5.62 4.52
CA ASN A 158 27.72 6.82 5.04
C ASN A 158 27.22 7.20 6.44
N LEU A 159 28.16 7.67 7.26
CA LEU A 159 27.85 8.21 8.58
C LEU A 159 27.30 9.64 8.44
N VAL A 160 26.24 9.91 9.18
CA VAL A 160 25.66 11.24 9.36
C VAL A 160 26.26 11.87 10.61
N PHE A 161 26.56 13.16 10.55
CA PHE A 161 27.14 13.91 11.66
C PHE A 161 26.14 14.10 12.81
N HIS A 162 26.69 14.19 14.03
CA HIS A 162 25.98 14.62 15.22
C HIS A 162 26.30 16.10 15.49
N PRO A 163 25.33 16.98 15.84
CA PRO A 163 23.90 16.71 16.03
C PRO A 163 23.15 16.40 14.73
N LEU A 164 22.11 15.57 14.83
CA LEU A 164 21.36 15.09 13.66
C LEU A 164 20.47 16.21 13.10
N ILE A 165 20.66 16.56 11.82
CA ILE A 165 19.78 17.49 11.11
C ILE A 165 18.84 16.67 10.22
N ILE A 166 17.53 16.88 10.39
CA ILE A 166 16.48 16.13 9.68
C ILE A 166 15.67 17.07 8.80
N HIS A 167 15.34 16.61 7.60
CA HIS A 167 14.45 17.29 6.67
C HIS A 167 13.18 16.47 6.42
N ALA A 168 12.07 17.16 6.19
CA ALA A 168 10.84 16.51 5.73
C ALA A 168 11.01 15.99 4.29
N VAL A 169 10.53 14.77 4.04
CA VAL A 169 10.63 14.11 2.72
C VAL A 169 9.45 14.48 1.84
N LYS A 170 8.23 14.38 2.37
CA LYS A 170 7.00 14.67 1.64
C LYS A 170 5.89 15.13 2.58
N ARG A 171 5.01 16.02 2.12
CA ARG A 171 3.72 16.30 2.75
C ARG A 171 2.72 15.14 2.55
N ILE A 172 2.07 14.71 3.63
CA ILE A 172 1.07 13.62 3.56
C ILE A 172 -0.22 14.16 2.94
N GLU A 173 -0.58 13.60 1.79
CA GLU A 173 -1.83 13.89 1.08
C GLU A 173 -2.89 12.86 1.48
N TYR A 174 -3.70 13.20 2.48
CA TYR A 174 -4.81 12.34 2.93
C TYR A 174 -6.02 12.37 1.99
N TYR A 175 -6.10 13.38 1.14
CA TYR A 175 -7.23 13.62 0.26
C TYR A 175 -6.84 13.28 -1.16
N THR A 176 -7.67 12.45 -1.80
CA THR A 176 -7.67 12.28 -3.24
C THR A 176 -8.75 13.19 -3.81
N GLU A 177 -8.39 14.03 -4.77
CA GLU A 177 -9.39 14.84 -5.46
C GLU A 177 -10.30 13.92 -6.28
N ALA A 178 -11.61 14.16 -6.21
CA ALA A 178 -12.55 13.51 -7.11
C ALA A 178 -12.19 13.90 -8.54
N ALA A 179 -12.12 12.91 -9.44
CA ALA A 179 -11.84 13.17 -10.85
C ALA A 179 -12.79 14.25 -11.38
N PRO A 180 -12.30 15.42 -11.83
CA PRO A 180 -13.17 16.44 -12.36
C PRO A 180 -13.87 15.90 -13.61
N LEU A 181 -15.15 16.22 -13.76
CA LEU A 181 -15.93 15.99 -14.98
C LEU A 181 -15.45 16.94 -16.08
N THR A 182 -14.21 16.78 -16.51
CA THR A 182 -13.66 17.50 -17.65
C THR A 182 -14.31 16.93 -18.91
N ILE A 183 -14.74 17.77 -19.85
CA ILE A 183 -15.37 17.33 -21.11
C ILE A 183 -14.48 16.30 -21.85
N GLY A 184 -13.16 16.42 -21.69
CA GLY A 184 -12.18 15.44 -22.17
C GLY A 184 -12.20 14.08 -21.47
N SER A 185 -12.48 14.01 -20.16
CA SER A 185 -12.68 12.73 -19.46
C SER A 185 -14.06 12.13 -19.73
N LEU A 186 -15.08 12.95 -20.03
CA LEU A 186 -16.40 12.46 -20.45
C LEU A 186 -16.36 11.76 -21.82
N ILE A 187 -15.60 12.32 -22.77
CA ILE A 187 -15.39 11.76 -24.12
C ILE A 187 -14.32 10.67 -24.15
N GLY A 188 -13.27 10.78 -23.32
CA GLY A 188 -12.19 9.79 -23.25
C GLY A 188 -12.50 8.57 -22.38
N MET A 189 -13.36 8.72 -21.36
CA MET A 189 -13.75 7.65 -20.41
C MET A 189 -15.19 7.16 -20.65
N GLY A 190 -15.98 7.89 -21.45
CA GLY A 190 -17.23 7.40 -22.01
C GLY A 190 -16.90 6.40 -23.11
N GLY A 191 -16.70 5.14 -22.71
CA GLY A 191 -16.40 4.05 -23.63
C GLY A 191 -17.39 3.92 -24.80
N PRO A 192 -17.20 2.96 -25.72
CA PRO A 192 -17.90 2.85 -27.00
C PRO A 192 -19.44 2.97 -26.94
N MET A 193 -20.05 2.68 -25.78
CA MET A 193 -21.48 2.90 -25.52
C MET A 193 -21.95 4.35 -25.67
N MET A 194 -21.18 5.35 -25.22
CA MET A 194 -21.56 6.77 -25.33
C MET A 194 -21.52 7.24 -26.80
N ILE A 195 -20.52 6.80 -27.57
CA ILE A 195 -20.39 7.10 -29.00
C ILE A 195 -21.57 6.46 -29.77
N LEU A 196 -21.88 5.21 -29.48
CA LEU A 196 -23.04 4.52 -30.06
C LEU A 196 -24.36 5.21 -29.70
N GLY A 197 -24.49 5.71 -28.47
CA GLY A 197 -25.64 6.52 -28.03
C GLY A 197 -25.79 7.81 -28.84
N LEU A 198 -24.70 8.54 -29.06
CA LEU A 198 -24.69 9.78 -29.86
C LEU A 198 -25.00 9.52 -31.34
N VAL A 199 -24.42 8.48 -31.93
CA VAL A 199 -24.70 8.06 -33.32
C VAL A 199 -26.16 7.62 -33.46
N GLY A 200 -26.67 6.87 -32.49
CA GLY A 200 -28.07 6.46 -32.42
C GLY A 200 -29.03 7.67 -32.36
N MET A 201 -28.76 8.64 -31.49
CA MET A 201 -29.52 9.89 -31.43
C MET A 201 -29.46 10.66 -32.76
N GLY A 202 -28.29 10.72 -33.40
CA GLY A 202 -28.14 11.37 -34.72
C GLY A 202 -29.02 10.71 -35.80
N LEU A 203 -29.07 9.38 -35.84
CA LEU A 203 -29.90 8.63 -36.78
C LEU A 203 -31.40 8.86 -36.56
N VAL A 204 -31.86 8.97 -35.31
CA VAL A 204 -33.27 9.25 -34.99
C VAL A 204 -33.71 10.63 -35.51
N PHE A 205 -32.82 11.62 -35.51
CA PHE A 205 -33.12 12.96 -36.07
C PHE A 205 -32.94 13.03 -37.60
N LEU A 206 -32.01 12.27 -38.19
CA LEU A 206 -31.78 12.26 -39.63
C LEU A 206 -32.81 11.41 -40.39
N MET A 207 -33.28 10.29 -39.83
CA MET A 207 -34.20 9.36 -40.50
C MET A 207 -35.50 10.04 -41.00
N PRO A 208 -36.20 10.87 -40.19
CA PRO A 208 -37.40 11.57 -40.64
C PRO A 208 -37.12 12.49 -41.83
N LYS A 209 -35.99 13.19 -41.81
CA LYS A 209 -35.58 14.13 -42.86
C LYS A 209 -35.27 13.44 -44.18
N LEU A 210 -34.62 12.28 -44.14
CA LEU A 210 -34.32 11.49 -45.34
C LEU A 210 -35.58 10.78 -45.86
N SER A 211 -36.47 10.32 -44.98
CA SER A 211 -37.72 9.65 -45.38
C SER A 211 -38.69 10.58 -46.11
N ALA A 212 -38.71 11.87 -45.76
CA ALA A 212 -39.57 12.86 -46.40
C ALA A 212 -39.15 13.23 -47.83
N THR A 213 -37.92 12.90 -48.24
CA THR A 213 -37.36 13.24 -49.55
C THR A 213 -37.26 12.04 -50.52
N LEU A 214 -37.70 10.85 -50.13
CA LEU A 214 -37.56 9.62 -50.92
C LEU A 214 -38.85 9.26 -51.69
N ASP A 215 -38.66 8.76 -52.91
CA ASP A 215 -39.68 8.27 -53.85
C ASP A 215 -40.48 7.07 -53.26
N PRO A 216 -41.76 6.85 -53.62
CA PRO A 216 -42.61 5.85 -52.96
C PRO A 216 -42.15 4.40 -53.17
N GLU A 217 -41.32 4.12 -54.19
CA GLU A 217 -40.69 2.81 -54.38
C GLU A 217 -39.57 2.56 -53.36
N ALA A 218 -38.73 3.57 -53.09
CA ALA A 218 -37.67 3.50 -52.10
C ALA A 218 -38.20 3.38 -50.66
N GLN A 219 -39.37 3.97 -50.37
CA GLN A 219 -40.02 3.83 -49.05
C GLN A 219 -40.46 2.38 -48.79
N LYS A 220 -40.88 1.65 -49.82
CA LYS A 220 -41.28 0.25 -49.70
C LYS A 220 -40.08 -0.65 -49.42
N GLU A 221 -38.96 -0.41 -50.11
CA GLU A 221 -37.69 -1.09 -49.86
C GLU A 221 -37.11 -0.76 -48.47
N LEU A 222 -37.22 0.50 -48.03
CA LEU A 222 -36.80 0.93 -46.70
C LEU A 222 -37.68 0.32 -45.60
N ALA A 223 -38.99 0.22 -45.81
CA ALA A 223 -39.92 -0.42 -44.88
C ALA A 223 -39.66 -1.93 -44.75
N ASP A 224 -39.34 -2.60 -45.86
CA ASP A 224 -38.95 -4.02 -45.83
C ASP A 224 -37.59 -4.21 -45.14
N SER A 225 -36.66 -3.29 -45.33
CA SER A 225 -35.37 -3.27 -44.62
C SER A 225 -35.53 -2.96 -43.12
N GLN A 226 -36.42 -2.03 -42.76
CA GLN A 226 -36.76 -1.71 -41.37
C GLN A 226 -37.37 -2.91 -40.65
N LYS A 227 -38.29 -3.65 -41.29
CA LYS A 227 -38.86 -4.89 -40.72
C LYS A 227 -37.80 -5.95 -40.47
N ARG A 228 -36.86 -6.13 -41.40
CA ARG A 228 -35.73 -7.07 -41.25
C ARG A 228 -34.78 -6.65 -40.13
N ILE A 229 -34.46 -5.36 -40.04
CA ILE A 229 -33.60 -4.81 -38.99
C ILE A 229 -34.30 -4.88 -37.63
N GLN A 230 -35.58 -4.55 -37.54
CA GLN A 230 -36.38 -4.66 -36.31
C GLN A 230 -36.45 -6.10 -35.82
N LYS A 231 -36.62 -7.07 -36.72
CA LYS A 231 -36.60 -8.50 -36.35
C LYS A 231 -35.25 -8.91 -35.76
N ARG A 232 -34.14 -8.38 -36.28
CA ARG A 232 -32.79 -8.59 -35.72
C ARG A 232 -32.59 -7.88 -34.38
N ILE A 233 -33.04 -6.63 -34.25
CA ILE A 233 -32.95 -5.87 -32.98
C ILE A 233 -33.79 -6.55 -31.89
N ALA A 234 -34.97 -7.05 -32.23
CA ALA A 234 -35.82 -7.80 -31.30
C ALA A 234 -35.16 -9.11 -30.85
N ALA A 235 -34.47 -9.83 -31.74
CA ALA A 235 -33.70 -11.03 -31.38
C ALA A 235 -32.49 -10.72 -30.47
N VAL A 236 -31.80 -9.59 -30.69
CA VAL A 236 -30.74 -9.10 -29.77
C VAL A 236 -31.32 -8.77 -28.40
N GLN A 237 -32.47 -8.09 -28.35
CA GLN A 237 -33.15 -7.74 -27.09
C GLN A 237 -33.69 -8.97 -26.35
N ALA A 238 -34.14 -9.99 -27.09
CA ALA A 238 -34.66 -11.24 -26.55
C ALA A 238 -33.56 -12.23 -26.10
N GLY A 239 -32.27 -11.92 -26.35
CA GLY A 239 -31.15 -12.79 -25.96
C GLY A 239 -30.94 -14.03 -26.83
N ASP A 240 -31.65 -14.15 -27.97
CA ASP A 240 -31.49 -15.26 -28.92
C ASP A 240 -30.48 -14.87 -30.02
N VAL A 241 -29.20 -14.83 -29.62
CA VAL A 241 -28.06 -14.53 -30.49
C VAL A 241 -27.78 -15.62 -31.54
N SER A 242 -28.26 -16.85 -31.33
CA SER A 242 -28.14 -17.93 -32.32
C SER A 242 -28.88 -17.61 -33.61
N SER A 243 -30.11 -17.09 -33.49
CA SER A 243 -30.93 -16.73 -34.65
C SER A 243 -30.36 -15.57 -35.49
N LEU A 244 -29.39 -14.81 -34.96
CA LEU A 244 -28.75 -13.69 -35.64
C LEU A 244 -27.60 -14.11 -36.57
N LEU A 245 -26.96 -15.25 -36.28
CA LEU A 245 -25.80 -15.74 -37.03
C LEU A 245 -26.17 -16.84 -38.04
N TYR A 246 -27.30 -17.53 -37.84
CA TYR A 246 -27.77 -18.58 -38.76
C TYR A 246 -28.87 -18.07 -39.68
N ASN A 247 -28.63 -18.14 -41.00
CA ASN A 247 -29.59 -17.74 -42.03
C ASN A 247 -30.89 -18.57 -41.90
N GLU A 248 -32.03 -17.90 -41.67
CA GLU A 248 -33.36 -18.50 -41.45
C GLU A 248 -33.79 -19.52 -42.53
N ASP A 249 -33.21 -19.44 -43.73
CA ASP A 249 -33.50 -20.32 -44.87
C ASP A 249 -33.10 -21.78 -44.62
N HIS A 250 -32.08 -22.03 -43.79
CA HIS A 250 -31.64 -23.38 -43.45
C HIS A 250 -32.51 -24.03 -42.38
N LEU A 251 -33.05 -23.24 -41.45
CA LEU A 251 -33.93 -23.72 -40.38
C LEU A 251 -35.27 -24.20 -40.94
N LYS A 252 -35.85 -23.46 -41.89
CA LYS A 252 -37.09 -23.86 -42.56
C LYS A 252 -36.92 -25.18 -43.31
N LYS A 253 -35.82 -25.35 -44.06
CA LYS A 253 -35.50 -26.61 -44.75
C LYS A 253 -35.30 -27.79 -43.78
N GLY A 254 -34.69 -27.56 -42.61
CA GLY A 254 -34.53 -28.57 -41.57
C GLY A 254 -35.88 -29.01 -40.98
N GLN A 255 -36.70 -28.04 -40.57
CA GLN A 255 -38.02 -28.28 -40.00
C GLN A 255 -38.98 -28.95 -40.98
N GLU A 256 -38.91 -28.60 -42.26
CA GLU A 256 -39.76 -29.18 -43.31
C GLU A 256 -39.36 -30.63 -43.61
N ARG A 257 -38.05 -30.94 -43.63
CA ARG A 257 -37.54 -32.31 -43.71
C ARG A 257 -37.96 -33.16 -42.50
N GLU A 258 -37.91 -32.59 -41.30
CA GLU A 258 -38.38 -33.30 -40.09
C GLU A 258 -39.88 -33.54 -40.08
N ARG A 259 -40.69 -32.57 -40.53
CA ARG A 259 -42.15 -32.75 -40.67
C ARG A 259 -42.47 -33.84 -41.68
N ILE A 260 -41.83 -33.84 -42.85
CA ILE A 260 -41.99 -34.88 -43.87
C ILE A 260 -41.54 -36.25 -43.30
N ALA A 261 -40.42 -36.31 -42.58
CA ALA A 261 -39.94 -37.54 -41.96
C ALA A 261 -40.88 -38.08 -40.87
N ASN A 262 -41.46 -37.19 -40.06
CA ASN A 262 -42.43 -37.56 -39.03
C ASN A 262 -43.78 -37.99 -39.63
N GLN A 263 -44.21 -37.34 -40.71
CA GLN A 263 -45.41 -37.74 -41.46
C GLN A 263 -45.23 -39.13 -42.11
N ALA A 264 -44.07 -39.39 -42.72
CA ALA A 264 -43.72 -40.71 -43.26
C ALA A 264 -43.50 -41.80 -42.19
N ARG A 265 -43.26 -41.42 -40.93
CA ARG A 265 -43.25 -42.34 -39.78
C ARG A 265 -44.65 -42.61 -39.27
N ALA A 266 -45.51 -41.59 -39.24
CA ALA A 266 -46.92 -41.75 -38.87
C ALA A 266 -47.68 -42.64 -39.85
N GLU A 267 -47.47 -42.48 -41.15
CA GLU A 267 -48.08 -43.32 -42.19
C GLU A 267 -47.66 -44.80 -42.09
N ARG A 268 -46.43 -45.08 -41.65
CA ARG A 268 -45.94 -46.45 -41.40
C ARG A 268 -46.59 -47.13 -40.20
N ASN A 269 -47.06 -46.38 -39.21
CA ASN A 269 -47.70 -46.93 -38.01
C ASN A 269 -49.20 -47.20 -38.18
N VAL A 270 -49.83 -46.69 -39.25
CA VAL A 270 -51.28 -46.84 -39.49
C VAL A 270 -51.59 -48.00 -40.46
N GLY A 271 -50.59 -48.60 -41.09
CA GLY A 271 -50.75 -49.66 -42.10
C GLY A 271 -50.21 -51.03 -41.68
N ARG A 272 -50.77 -51.65 -40.64
CA ARG A 272 -50.74 -53.12 -40.45
C ARG A 272 -51.75 -53.58 -39.40
N SER A 273 -53.02 -53.49 -39.74
CA SER A 273 -54.09 -54.20 -39.03
C SER A 273 -55.10 -54.68 -40.07
N ASP A 274 -54.72 -55.72 -40.79
CA ASP A 274 -55.60 -56.68 -41.47
C ASP A 274 -54.81 -58.00 -41.63
#